data_AF-W6XN56-F1
#
_entry.id   AF-W6XN56-F1
#
_cell.length_a   1.000
_cell.length_b   1.000
_cell.length_c   1.000
_cell.angle_alpha   90.00
_cell.angle_beta   90.00
_cell.angle_gamma   90.00
#
_symmetry.space_group_name_H-M   'P 1'
#
loop_
_entity.id
_entity.type
_entity.pdbx_description
1 polymer ?
#
loop_
_entity_poly.entity_id
_entity_poly.type
_entity_poly.pdbx_seq_one_letter_code
_entity_poly.pdbx_strand_id
1 'polypeptide(L)'
;MREILPYQGTFSFISSRLESNIKSFLPHYDKKDPRTWPYVTLATIEEVRHYYGYPDLPAGIAYQRSVLLRYHAMYSAEDRKHSVSLNGSFHERYPCNYDQYDQLKDSAGMSKAEYQRYMANVAEDIVYITEDTYDDDLRLPMHQSATPGGNRTLNSECCANTRCIETRREATKLRKELSHKEHQLIQSQQSLEELEAIQERRHNAPSDTQVELEKQRQRADAAERECEIRKANNVKQLWRVRELERQVVQKDELEAYCSQLKEEIDVLKGKRRRDVVESDPDEDLMEGYISSAKKTRSSSVDWS
;
A
#
# COMPACT_ATOMS: atom_id res chain seq x y z
N MET A 1 6.19 -35.47 2.66
CA MET A 1 6.08 -34.58 1.49
C MET A 1 4.77 -34.92 0.80
N ARG A 2 3.94 -33.94 0.46
CA ARG A 2 2.61 -34.17 -0.12
C ARG A 2 2.75 -33.94 -1.62
N GLU A 3 2.50 -34.97 -2.41
CA GLU A 3 2.55 -34.92 -3.87
C GLU A 3 1.54 -33.88 -4.40
N ILE A 4 1.97 -33.04 -5.34
CA ILE A 4 1.11 -32.04 -5.95
C ILE A 4 0.22 -32.72 -6.99
N LEU A 5 -1.04 -32.98 -6.61
CA LEU A 5 -2.03 -33.60 -7.50
C LEU A 5 -2.97 -32.54 -8.09
N PRO A 6 -3.44 -32.73 -9.34
CA PRO A 6 -4.47 -31.89 -9.94
C PRO A 6 -5.73 -31.80 -9.07
N TYR A 7 -6.24 -30.59 -8.91
CA TYR A 7 -7.51 -30.31 -8.25
C TYR A 7 -8.66 -30.90 -9.07
N GLN A 8 -9.47 -31.73 -8.42
CA GLN A 8 -10.60 -32.44 -9.04
C GLN A 8 -11.96 -31.81 -8.73
N GLY A 9 -12.00 -30.69 -8.00
CA GLY A 9 -13.26 -30.00 -7.69
C GLY A 9 -13.65 -29.00 -8.78
N THR A 10 -14.89 -28.49 -8.69
CA THR A 10 -15.39 -27.50 -9.66
C THR A 10 -14.63 -26.18 -9.55
N PHE A 11 -14.02 -25.75 -10.66
CA PHE A 11 -13.35 -24.46 -10.78
C PHE A 11 -14.35 -23.30 -10.92
N SER A 12 -13.97 -22.10 -10.48
CA SER A 12 -14.79 -20.89 -10.60
C SER A 12 -13.90 -19.65 -10.60
N PHE A 13 -14.08 -18.76 -11.58
CA PHE A 13 -13.38 -17.47 -11.59
C PHE A 13 -13.83 -16.52 -10.48
N ILE A 14 -14.97 -16.80 -9.82
CA ILE A 14 -15.41 -16.07 -8.63
C ILE A 14 -14.69 -16.63 -7.40
N SER A 15 -13.78 -15.84 -6.81
CA SER A 15 -12.91 -16.25 -5.71
C SER A 15 -13.64 -16.83 -4.49
N SER A 16 -14.75 -16.22 -4.05
CA SER A 16 -15.52 -16.69 -2.88
C SER A 16 -16.18 -18.07 -3.12
N ARG A 17 -16.66 -18.29 -4.34
CA ARG A 17 -17.23 -19.58 -4.76
C ARG A 17 -16.16 -20.65 -4.90
N LEU A 18 -15.01 -20.30 -5.48
CA LEU A 18 -13.89 -21.23 -5.61
C LEU A 18 -13.32 -21.62 -4.24
N GLU A 19 -13.15 -20.66 -3.33
CA GLU A 19 -12.72 -20.95 -1.95
C GLU A 19 -13.69 -21.90 -1.24
N SER A 20 -15.00 -21.72 -1.40
CA SER A 20 -16.01 -22.62 -0.84
C SER A 20 -15.90 -24.04 -1.43
N ASN A 21 -15.71 -24.15 -2.74
CA ASN A 21 -15.51 -25.42 -3.42
C ASN A 21 -14.22 -26.11 -2.94
N ILE A 22 -13.12 -25.36 -2.84
CA ILE A 22 -11.84 -25.89 -2.37
C ILE A 22 -11.97 -26.39 -0.94
N LYS A 23 -12.57 -25.63 -0.02
CA LYS A 23 -12.73 -26.07 1.38
C LYS A 23 -13.59 -27.32 1.53
N SER A 24 -14.52 -27.57 0.60
CA SER A 24 -15.33 -28.80 0.59
C SER A 24 -14.50 -30.05 0.22
N PHE A 25 -13.51 -29.91 -0.67
CA PHE A 25 -12.62 -30.99 -1.11
C PHE A 25 -11.31 -31.09 -0.31
N LEU A 26 -10.82 -29.96 0.17
CA LEU A 26 -9.57 -29.77 0.91
C LEU A 26 -9.87 -28.94 2.18
N PRO A 27 -10.38 -29.56 3.25
CA PRO A 27 -10.75 -28.85 4.48
C PRO A 27 -9.59 -28.12 5.17
N HIS A 28 -8.35 -28.53 4.88
CA HIS A 28 -7.12 -27.92 5.39
C HIS A 28 -6.60 -26.76 4.53
N TYR A 29 -7.37 -26.31 3.54
CA TYR A 29 -7.02 -25.17 2.72
C TYR A 29 -6.98 -23.88 3.54
N ASP A 30 -5.84 -23.20 3.48
CA ASP A 30 -5.65 -21.85 3.98
C ASP A 30 -5.13 -20.96 2.84
N LYS A 31 -5.89 -19.92 2.54
CA LYS A 31 -5.53 -18.92 1.53
C LYS A 31 -4.18 -18.26 1.81
N LYS A 32 -3.76 -18.17 3.07
CA LYS A 32 -2.49 -17.56 3.50
C LYS A 32 -1.31 -18.54 3.52
N ASP A 33 -1.55 -19.85 3.42
CA ASP A 33 -0.49 -20.88 3.40
C ASP A 33 -0.39 -21.53 2.01
N PRO A 34 0.62 -21.16 1.19
CA PRO A 34 0.84 -21.73 -0.14
C PRO A 34 0.95 -23.25 -0.17
N ARG A 35 1.39 -23.88 0.91
CA ARG A 35 1.53 -25.35 1.00
C ARG A 35 0.19 -26.06 0.97
N THR A 36 -0.89 -25.34 1.26
CA THR A 36 -2.26 -25.86 1.28
C THR A 36 -3.02 -25.55 0.00
N TRP A 37 -2.43 -24.80 -0.93
CA TRP A 37 -3.10 -24.38 -2.15
C TRP A 37 -3.32 -25.56 -3.11
N PRO A 38 -4.51 -25.67 -3.72
CA PRO A 38 -4.74 -26.68 -4.75
C PRO A 38 -3.95 -26.37 -6.01
N TYR A 39 -3.60 -27.41 -6.76
CA TYR A 39 -2.96 -27.30 -8.07
C TYR A 39 -4.00 -27.42 -9.18
N VAL A 40 -4.31 -26.32 -9.85
CA VAL A 40 -5.32 -26.23 -10.91
C VAL A 40 -4.66 -26.33 -12.27
N THR A 41 -5.14 -27.26 -13.09
CA THR A 41 -4.66 -27.46 -14.46
C THR A 41 -5.50 -26.68 -15.46
N LEU A 42 -4.97 -26.52 -16.68
CA LEU A 42 -5.73 -25.92 -17.76
C LEU A 42 -7.00 -26.74 -18.07
N ALA A 43 -6.89 -28.07 -18.06
CA ALA A 43 -8.04 -28.96 -18.24
C ALA A 43 -9.15 -28.68 -17.22
N THR A 44 -8.78 -28.51 -15.93
CA THR A 44 -9.73 -28.18 -14.86
C THR A 44 -10.47 -26.86 -15.09
N ILE A 45 -9.81 -25.87 -15.70
CA ILE A 45 -10.45 -24.58 -16.03
C ILE A 45 -11.36 -24.74 -17.26
N GLU A 46 -10.89 -25.48 -18.26
CA GLU A 46 -11.57 -25.68 -19.53
C GLU A 46 -12.81 -26.59 -19.43
N GLU A 47 -12.96 -27.35 -18.35
CA GLU A 47 -14.23 -27.99 -17.97
C GLU A 47 -15.38 -26.97 -17.83
N VAL A 48 -15.08 -25.74 -17.44
CA VAL A 48 -16.06 -24.66 -17.31
C VAL A 48 -16.11 -23.80 -18.56
N ARG A 49 -14.93 -23.41 -19.09
CA ARG A 49 -14.81 -22.50 -20.23
C ARG A 49 -13.39 -22.54 -20.81
N HIS A 50 -13.28 -22.48 -22.14
CA HIS A 50 -12.01 -22.24 -22.83
C HIS A 50 -11.32 -20.98 -22.31
N TYR A 51 -10.08 -21.14 -21.84
CA TYR A 51 -9.36 -20.09 -21.14
C TYR A 51 -8.26 -19.49 -22.00
N TYR A 52 -8.44 -18.26 -22.45
CA TYR A 52 -7.49 -17.54 -23.32
C TYR A 52 -6.64 -16.51 -22.56
N GLY A 53 -6.51 -16.66 -21.24
CA GLY A 53 -5.90 -15.64 -20.38
C GLY A 53 -6.91 -14.71 -19.71
N TYR A 54 -8.18 -14.76 -20.11
CA TYR A 54 -9.30 -14.03 -19.49
C TYR A 54 -10.44 -14.98 -19.09
N PRO A 55 -11.11 -14.77 -17.94
CA PRO A 55 -10.96 -13.66 -16.98
C PRO A 55 -9.81 -13.85 -15.98
N ASP A 56 -9.56 -12.85 -15.15
CA ASP A 56 -8.55 -12.89 -14.08
C ASP A 56 -8.67 -14.18 -13.25
N LEU A 57 -7.55 -14.88 -13.03
CA LEU A 57 -7.62 -16.11 -12.25
C LEU A 57 -7.60 -15.79 -10.75
N PRO A 58 -8.38 -16.51 -9.93
CA PRO A 58 -8.41 -16.33 -8.48
C PRO A 58 -7.05 -16.54 -7.80
N ALA A 59 -6.79 -15.74 -6.75
CA ALA A 59 -5.62 -15.87 -5.89
C ALA A 59 -5.73 -17.03 -4.88
N GLY A 60 -4.60 -17.42 -4.29
CA GLY A 60 -4.54 -18.49 -3.28
C GLY A 60 -4.63 -19.90 -3.87
N ILE A 61 -4.11 -20.09 -5.09
CA ILE A 61 -4.16 -21.31 -5.89
C ILE A 61 -2.84 -21.44 -6.65
N ALA A 62 -2.35 -22.67 -6.81
CA ALA A 62 -1.24 -22.98 -7.69
C ALA A 62 -1.78 -23.36 -9.08
N TYR A 63 -1.22 -22.81 -10.15
CA TYR A 63 -1.70 -23.08 -11.51
C TYR A 63 -0.64 -23.79 -12.35
N GLN A 64 -1.11 -24.61 -13.28
CA GLN A 64 -0.28 -25.21 -14.31
C GLN A 64 0.31 -24.13 -15.21
N ARG A 65 1.54 -24.36 -15.69
CA ARG A 65 2.27 -23.40 -16.53
C ARG A 65 1.52 -22.95 -17.76
N SER A 66 0.82 -23.86 -18.45
CA SER A 66 0.01 -23.54 -19.63
C SER A 66 -1.06 -22.47 -19.35
N VAL A 67 -1.67 -22.49 -18.15
CA VAL A 67 -2.61 -21.46 -17.71
C VAL A 67 -1.91 -20.11 -17.58
N LEU A 68 -0.72 -20.12 -16.98
CA LEU A 68 0.07 -18.92 -16.73
C LEU A 68 0.65 -18.32 -18.01
N LEU A 69 1.06 -19.14 -18.96
CA LEU A 69 1.49 -18.69 -20.29
C LEU A 69 0.37 -17.94 -21.01
N ARG A 70 -0.87 -18.47 -20.97
CA ARG A 70 -2.04 -17.79 -21.57
C ARG A 70 -2.37 -16.48 -20.85
N TYR A 71 -2.27 -16.45 -19.52
CA TYR A 71 -2.44 -15.22 -18.74
C TYR A 71 -1.34 -14.18 -19.04
N HIS A 72 -0.08 -14.60 -19.18
CA HIS A 72 1.05 -13.72 -19.50
C HIS A 72 0.98 -13.18 -20.93
N ALA A 73 0.42 -13.92 -21.88
CA ALA A 73 0.19 -13.43 -23.23
C ALA A 73 -0.85 -12.30 -23.26
N MET A 74 -1.79 -12.29 -22.31
CA MET A 74 -2.88 -11.30 -22.25
C MET A 74 -2.52 -10.04 -21.45
N TYR A 75 -1.73 -10.17 -20.38
CA TYR A 75 -1.43 -9.07 -19.47
C TYR A 75 0.06 -8.72 -19.42
N SER A 76 0.38 -7.43 -19.63
CA SER A 76 1.75 -6.93 -19.50
C SER A 76 2.26 -7.02 -18.06
N ALA A 77 3.55 -6.77 -17.84
CA ALA A 77 4.09 -6.75 -16.47
C ALA A 77 3.56 -5.58 -15.66
N GLU A 78 3.30 -4.46 -16.31
CA GLU A 78 2.72 -3.25 -15.76
C GLU A 78 1.28 -3.52 -15.32
N ASP A 79 0.47 -4.19 -16.15
CA ASP A 79 -0.91 -4.59 -15.80
C ASP A 79 -0.93 -5.54 -14.60
N ARG A 80 0.02 -6.48 -14.57
CA ARG A 80 0.20 -7.40 -13.43
C ARG A 80 0.58 -6.64 -12.16
N LYS A 81 1.50 -5.68 -12.23
CA LYS A 81 1.88 -4.83 -11.08
C LYS A 81 0.72 -3.96 -10.60
N HIS A 82 -0.09 -3.43 -11.52
CA HIS A 82 -1.25 -2.61 -11.19
C HIS A 82 -2.35 -3.43 -10.51
N SER A 83 -2.68 -4.60 -11.07
CA SER A 83 -3.64 -5.55 -10.49
C SER A 83 -3.24 -6.04 -9.08
N VAL A 84 -1.94 -6.16 -8.83
CA VAL A 84 -1.35 -6.45 -7.51
C VAL A 84 -1.58 -5.31 -6.52
N SER A 85 -1.39 -4.05 -6.94
CA SER A 85 -1.53 -2.88 -6.05
C SER A 85 -2.95 -2.66 -5.52
N LEU A 86 -3.98 -3.05 -6.29
CA LEU A 86 -5.39 -2.87 -5.93
C LEU A 86 -5.93 -3.93 -4.96
N ASN A 87 -5.27 -5.08 -4.82
CA ASN A 87 -5.82 -6.25 -4.12
C ASN A 87 -4.98 -6.75 -2.92
N GLY A 88 -3.91 -6.04 -2.55
CA GLY A 88 -3.00 -6.43 -1.47
C GLY A 88 -1.85 -7.35 -1.90
N SER A 89 -0.93 -7.64 -0.98
CA SER A 89 0.40 -8.21 -1.26
C SER A 89 0.69 -9.44 -0.38
N PHE A 90 1.26 -10.51 -0.96
CA PHE A 90 2.73 -10.69 -0.88
C PHE A 90 3.41 -11.71 -1.83
N HIS A 91 2.73 -12.72 -2.39
CA HIS A 91 3.33 -13.72 -3.32
C HIS A 91 2.33 -14.20 -4.41
N GLU A 92 1.35 -13.36 -4.75
CA GLU A 92 -0.05 -13.76 -4.50
C GLU A 92 -1.02 -13.70 -5.69
N ARG A 93 -0.54 -13.85 -6.93
CA ARG A 93 -1.47 -14.32 -7.97
C ARG A 93 -1.14 -15.70 -8.49
N TYR A 94 0.12 -16.08 -8.72
CA TYR A 94 0.43 -17.43 -9.22
C TYR A 94 1.80 -17.93 -8.74
N PRO A 95 1.88 -18.89 -7.80
CA PRO A 95 3.08 -19.69 -7.75
C PRO A 95 3.06 -20.55 -9.01
N CYS A 96 3.88 -20.19 -9.99
CA CYS A 96 4.51 -21.22 -10.80
C CYS A 96 5.13 -22.18 -9.78
N ASN A 97 4.50 -23.32 -9.52
CA ASN A 97 5.15 -24.43 -8.83
C ASN A 97 6.13 -25.12 -9.77
N TYR A 98 6.85 -24.32 -10.55
CA TYR A 98 7.90 -24.75 -11.44
C TYR A 98 9.19 -24.17 -10.90
N ASP A 99 10.24 -24.97 -10.91
CA ASP A 99 11.57 -24.50 -10.57
C ASP A 99 12.18 -23.69 -11.73
N GLN A 100 13.43 -23.30 -11.56
CA GLN A 100 14.18 -22.56 -12.58
C GLN A 100 14.46 -23.35 -13.87
N TYR A 101 14.16 -24.66 -13.90
CA TYR A 101 14.31 -25.55 -15.05
C TYR A 101 12.96 -25.97 -15.64
N ASP A 102 11.90 -25.29 -15.24
CA ASP A 102 10.53 -25.57 -15.66
C ASP A 102 9.97 -26.94 -15.24
N GLN A 103 10.48 -27.51 -14.14
CA GLN A 103 9.97 -28.77 -13.58
C GLN A 103 9.00 -28.50 -12.43
N LEU A 104 7.90 -29.27 -12.38
CA LEU A 104 6.95 -29.19 -11.27
C LEU A 104 7.66 -29.51 -9.95
N LYS A 105 7.58 -28.59 -9.00
CA LYS A 105 8.16 -28.73 -7.67
C LYS A 105 7.42 -29.77 -6.86
N ASP A 106 8.13 -30.42 -5.94
CA ASP A 106 7.57 -31.37 -4.97
C ASP A 106 6.65 -30.72 -3.93
N SER A 107 6.67 -29.38 -3.81
CA SER A 107 5.84 -28.65 -2.86
C SER A 107 5.42 -27.29 -3.40
N ALA A 108 4.21 -26.88 -3.02
CA ALA A 108 3.66 -25.62 -3.44
C ALA A 108 4.34 -24.43 -2.74
N GLY A 109 4.87 -23.49 -3.51
CA GLY A 109 5.53 -22.30 -2.98
C GLY A 109 6.49 -21.60 -3.95
N MET A 110 6.80 -20.35 -3.63
CA MET A 110 7.74 -19.51 -4.36
C MET A 110 8.78 -18.95 -3.38
N SER A 111 10.06 -19.17 -3.66
CA SER A 111 11.15 -18.54 -2.92
C SER A 111 11.21 -17.04 -3.19
N LYS A 112 11.84 -16.27 -2.30
CA LYS A 112 12.03 -14.83 -2.46
C LYS A 112 12.76 -14.47 -3.76
N ALA A 113 13.69 -15.32 -4.22
CA ALA A 113 14.43 -15.12 -5.47
C ALA A 113 13.54 -15.36 -6.70
N GLU A 114 12.72 -16.41 -6.69
CA GLU A 114 11.75 -16.69 -7.76
C GLU A 114 10.69 -15.60 -7.87
N TYR A 115 10.26 -15.06 -6.74
CA TYR A 115 9.35 -13.92 -6.70
C TYR A 115 9.97 -12.66 -7.33
N GLN A 116 11.22 -12.37 -7.00
CA GLN A 116 11.94 -11.24 -7.60
C GLN A 116 12.09 -11.42 -9.11
N ARG A 117 12.41 -12.63 -9.60
CA ARG A 117 12.47 -12.93 -11.04
C ARG A 117 11.10 -12.77 -11.73
N TYR A 118 10.04 -13.30 -11.11
CA TYR A 118 8.66 -13.18 -11.60
C TYR A 118 8.23 -11.71 -11.74
N MET A 119 8.57 -10.86 -10.77
CA MET A 119 8.23 -9.43 -10.79
C MET A 119 9.17 -8.58 -11.68
N ALA A 120 10.41 -9.02 -11.88
CA ALA A 120 11.45 -8.28 -12.62
C ALA A 120 11.31 -8.40 -14.14
N ASN A 121 10.38 -9.23 -14.63
CA ASN A 121 10.10 -9.32 -16.06
C ASN A 121 11.34 -9.74 -16.86
N VAL A 122 11.91 -10.92 -16.54
CA VAL A 122 12.88 -11.55 -17.44
C VAL A 122 12.10 -12.06 -18.66
N ALA A 123 11.88 -11.15 -19.59
CA ALA A 123 11.28 -11.40 -20.89
C ALA A 123 12.05 -12.45 -21.72
N GLU A 124 13.24 -12.88 -21.27
CA GLU A 124 14.05 -13.89 -21.94
C GLU A 124 13.45 -15.31 -21.81
N ASP A 125 12.67 -15.63 -20.78
CA ASP A 125 12.09 -16.98 -20.60
C ASP A 125 10.77 -17.21 -21.37
N ILE A 126 10.13 -16.15 -21.87
CA ILE A 126 8.89 -16.27 -22.67
C ILE A 126 9.23 -16.45 -24.16
N VAL A 127 10.39 -15.96 -24.60
CA VAL A 127 10.82 -16.00 -26.00
C VAL A 127 11.31 -17.39 -26.43
N TYR A 128 11.87 -18.19 -25.51
CA TYR A 128 12.41 -19.52 -25.86
C TYR A 128 11.37 -20.66 -25.92
N ILE A 129 10.13 -20.45 -25.49
CA ILE A 129 9.10 -21.52 -25.46
C ILE A 129 8.10 -21.41 -26.61
N THR A 130 7.99 -20.24 -27.24
CA THR A 130 7.11 -20.06 -28.40
C THR A 130 7.61 -20.73 -29.69
N GLU A 131 8.87 -21.17 -29.76
CA GLU A 131 9.40 -21.83 -30.97
C GLU A 131 9.13 -23.35 -31.01
N ASP A 132 9.06 -24.06 -29.87
CA ASP A 132 9.08 -25.54 -29.88
C ASP A 132 7.79 -26.24 -29.39
N THR A 133 6.69 -25.53 -29.10
CA THR A 133 5.45 -26.18 -28.62
C THR A 133 4.15 -25.79 -29.32
N TYR A 134 4.19 -24.99 -30.38
CA TYR A 134 3.01 -24.69 -31.21
C TYR A 134 3.01 -25.52 -32.51
N ASP A 135 2.70 -26.80 -32.38
CA ASP A 135 2.37 -27.68 -33.52
C ASP A 135 0.91 -28.14 -33.48
N ASP A 136 0.01 -27.27 -32.99
CA ASP A 136 -1.44 -27.49 -33.08
C ASP A 136 -2.17 -26.17 -33.42
N ASP A 137 -2.28 -25.93 -34.74
CA ASP A 137 -3.35 -25.23 -35.48
C ASP A 137 -3.94 -23.87 -35.04
N LEU A 138 -3.32 -23.13 -34.11
CA LEU A 138 -3.72 -21.76 -33.80
C LEU A 138 -2.61 -20.75 -34.11
N ARG A 139 -2.50 -20.38 -35.40
CA ARG A 139 -1.73 -19.21 -35.84
C ARG A 139 -2.30 -17.93 -35.21
N LEU A 140 -1.66 -17.45 -34.14
CA LEU A 140 -1.75 -16.04 -33.77
C LEU A 140 -1.03 -15.21 -34.86
N PRO A 141 -1.50 -14.00 -35.19
CA PRO A 141 -0.87 -13.19 -36.23
C PRO A 141 0.54 -12.80 -35.78
N MET A 142 1.56 -13.31 -36.48
CA MET A 142 2.92 -12.78 -36.37
C MET A 142 2.88 -11.29 -36.71
N HIS A 143 3.36 -10.46 -35.79
CA HIS A 143 3.82 -9.13 -36.11
C HIS A 143 4.98 -9.27 -37.12
N GLN A 144 4.69 -9.13 -38.41
CA GLN A 144 5.71 -9.08 -39.44
C GLN A 144 6.42 -7.72 -39.31
N SER A 145 7.57 -7.75 -38.67
CA SER A 145 8.64 -6.78 -38.91
C SER A 145 8.93 -6.77 -40.41
N ALA A 146 8.76 -5.59 -41.01
CA ALA A 146 8.97 -5.37 -42.43
C ALA A 146 10.46 -5.54 -42.77
N THR A 147 10.81 -6.64 -43.43
CA THR A 147 12.08 -6.78 -44.14
C THR A 147 11.82 -6.63 -45.65
N PRO A 148 12.54 -5.74 -46.36
CA PRO A 148 12.29 -5.48 -47.77
C PRO A 148 12.91 -6.60 -48.63
N GLY A 149 12.07 -7.45 -49.21
CA GLY A 149 12.53 -8.58 -50.01
C GLY A 149 11.59 -8.98 -51.13
N GLY A 150 11.89 -8.52 -52.34
CA GLY A 150 11.65 -9.27 -53.58
C GLY A 150 10.28 -9.10 -54.24
N ASN A 151 10.18 -8.13 -55.15
CA ASN A 151 9.18 -8.11 -56.21
C ASN A 151 9.34 -9.35 -57.11
N ARG A 152 8.64 -10.45 -56.79
CA ARG A 152 8.32 -11.48 -57.78
C ARG A 152 6.94 -11.19 -58.36
N THR A 153 6.94 -10.40 -59.44
CA THR A 153 5.82 -10.29 -60.37
C THR A 153 5.60 -11.67 -61.00
N LEU A 154 4.72 -12.47 -60.39
CA LEU A 154 4.15 -13.63 -61.06
C LEU A 154 3.25 -13.08 -62.19
N ASN A 155 3.80 -13.03 -63.40
CA ASN A 155 3.03 -12.88 -64.63
C ASN A 155 2.07 -14.07 -64.73
N SER A 156 0.90 -13.92 -64.11
CA SER A 156 -0.23 -14.82 -64.26
C SER A 156 -0.74 -14.66 -65.68
N GLU A 157 -0.38 -15.60 -66.56
CA GLU A 157 -1.10 -15.83 -67.80
C GLU A 157 -2.60 -15.95 -67.45
N CYS A 158 -3.42 -15.10 -68.07
CA CYS A 158 -4.85 -15.10 -67.84
C CYS A 158 -5.44 -16.40 -68.41
N CYS A 159 -5.85 -17.30 -67.52
CA CYS A 159 -6.59 -18.48 -67.91
C CYS A 159 -7.86 -18.05 -68.70
N ALA A 160 -7.95 -18.47 -69.96
CA ALA A 160 -9.06 -18.14 -70.86
C ALA A 160 -10.35 -18.93 -70.56
N ASN A 161 -10.33 -19.81 -69.56
CA ASN A 161 -11.50 -20.56 -69.13
C ASN A 161 -12.48 -19.63 -68.40
N THR A 162 -13.70 -19.53 -68.92
CA THR A 162 -14.78 -18.69 -68.37
C THR A 162 -15.03 -18.95 -66.90
N ARG A 163 -14.96 -20.21 -66.46
CA ARG A 163 -15.12 -20.60 -65.06
C ARG A 163 -14.00 -20.04 -64.16
N CYS A 164 -12.77 -19.99 -64.66
CA CYS A 164 -11.64 -19.40 -63.93
C CYS A 164 -11.80 -17.87 -63.77
N ILE A 165 -12.33 -17.20 -64.80
CA ILE A 165 -12.61 -15.76 -64.76
C ILE A 165 -13.71 -15.45 -63.73
N GLU A 166 -14.78 -16.25 -63.69
CA GLU A 166 -15.86 -16.12 -62.71
C GLU A 166 -15.38 -16.33 -61.28
N THR A 167 -14.63 -17.42 -61.01
CA THR A 167 -14.04 -17.66 -59.69
C THR A 167 -13.10 -16.54 -59.28
N ARG A 168 -12.32 -15.96 -60.20
CA ARG A 168 -11.43 -14.82 -59.90
C ARG A 168 -12.22 -13.56 -59.54
N ARG A 169 -13.35 -13.31 -60.22
CA ARG A 169 -14.25 -12.19 -59.90
C ARG A 169 -14.89 -12.37 -58.52
N GLU A 170 -15.39 -13.56 -58.22
CA GLU A 170 -15.94 -13.89 -56.90
C GLU A 170 -14.87 -13.76 -55.80
N ALA A 171 -13.67 -14.27 -56.03
CA ALA A 171 -12.56 -14.13 -55.09
C ALA A 171 -12.19 -12.65 -54.84
N THR A 172 -12.20 -11.80 -55.87
CA THR A 172 -11.98 -10.35 -55.67
C THR A 172 -13.12 -9.67 -54.92
N LYS A 173 -14.36 -10.11 -55.10
CA LYS A 173 -15.52 -9.60 -54.37
C LYS A 173 -15.42 -9.97 -52.88
N LEU A 174 -15.14 -11.24 -52.59
CA LEU A 174 -14.96 -11.74 -51.22
C LEU A 174 -13.79 -11.07 -50.51
N ARG A 175 -12.67 -10.81 -51.20
CA ARG A 175 -11.53 -10.06 -50.62
C ARG A 175 -11.89 -8.64 -50.22
N LYS A 176 -12.72 -7.95 -51.02
CA LYS A 176 -13.21 -6.60 -50.67
C LYS A 176 -14.14 -6.63 -49.48
N GLU A 177 -15.03 -7.61 -49.42
CA GLU A 177 -15.94 -7.80 -48.28
C GLU A 177 -15.17 -8.14 -46.99
N LEU A 178 -14.14 -9.00 -47.08
CA LEU A 178 -13.24 -9.32 -45.97
C LEU A 178 -12.52 -8.07 -45.46
N SER A 179 -11.89 -7.30 -46.35
CA SER A 179 -11.19 -6.06 -45.96
C SER A 179 -12.14 -5.05 -45.28
N HIS A 180 -13.38 -4.95 -45.77
CA HIS A 180 -14.38 -4.08 -45.16
C HIS A 180 -14.77 -4.58 -43.75
N LYS A 181 -14.93 -5.89 -43.57
CA LYS A 181 -15.26 -6.51 -42.27
C LYS A 181 -14.11 -6.43 -41.27
N GLU A 182 -12.87 -6.58 -41.72
CA GLU A 182 -11.67 -6.36 -40.91
C GLU A 182 -11.62 -4.92 -40.39
N HIS A 183 -11.91 -3.93 -41.24
CA HIS A 183 -11.95 -2.54 -40.81
C HIS A 183 -13.05 -2.28 -39.77
N GLN A 184 -14.24 -2.87 -39.96
CA GLN A 184 -15.34 -2.80 -38.97
C GLN A 184 -14.95 -3.46 -37.64
N LEU A 185 -14.22 -4.58 -37.67
CA LEU A 185 -13.75 -5.26 -36.47
C LEU A 185 -12.76 -4.40 -35.70
N ILE A 186 -11.75 -3.84 -36.37
CA ILE A 186 -10.75 -2.96 -35.75
C ILE A 186 -11.43 -1.75 -35.11
N GLN A 187 -12.38 -1.12 -35.80
CA GLN A 187 -13.12 0.02 -35.25
C GLN A 187 -13.97 -0.38 -34.03
N SER A 188 -14.55 -1.58 -34.03
CA SER A 188 -15.32 -2.09 -32.89
C SER A 188 -14.42 -2.43 -31.70
N GLN A 189 -13.22 -2.96 -31.94
CA GLN A 189 -12.22 -3.22 -30.90
C GLN A 189 -11.75 -1.92 -30.22
N GLN A 190 -11.46 -0.88 -31.01
CA GLN A 190 -11.10 0.45 -30.47
C GLN A 190 -12.24 1.02 -29.61
N SER A 191 -13.49 0.87 -30.05
CA SER A 191 -14.65 1.33 -29.28
C SER A 191 -14.83 0.58 -27.95
N LEU A 192 -14.42 -0.69 -27.90
CA LEU A 192 -14.46 -1.51 -26.69
C LEU A 192 -13.37 -1.05 -25.69
N GLU A 193 -12.15 -0.84 -26.17
CA GLU A 193 -11.04 -0.34 -25.35
C GLU A 193 -11.37 1.02 -24.71
N GLU A 194 -12.03 1.92 -25.44
CA GLU A 194 -12.47 3.21 -24.90
C GLU A 194 -13.52 3.04 -23.79
N LEU A 195 -14.47 2.11 -23.94
CA LEU A 195 -15.48 1.84 -22.92
C LEU A 195 -14.88 1.20 -21.67
N GLU A 196 -13.95 0.26 -21.83
CA GLU A 196 -13.23 -0.36 -20.72
C GLU A 196 -12.42 0.69 -19.94
N ALA A 197 -11.72 1.58 -20.63
CA ALA A 197 -10.98 2.69 -20.01
C ALA A 197 -11.89 3.68 -19.26
N ILE A 198 -13.13 3.88 -19.71
CA ILE A 198 -14.12 4.71 -19.00
C ILE A 198 -14.66 3.96 -17.77
N GLN A 199 -14.91 2.66 -17.89
CA GLN A 199 -15.40 1.83 -16.80
C GLN A 199 -14.37 1.70 -15.68
N GLU A 200 -13.09 1.53 -16.01
CA GLU A 200 -11.99 1.49 -15.05
C GLU A 200 -11.85 2.83 -14.30
N ARG A 201 -11.92 3.97 -15.02
CA ARG A 201 -11.95 5.29 -14.39
C ARG A 201 -13.12 5.48 -13.42
N ARG A 202 -14.31 4.96 -13.76
CA ARG A 202 -15.48 5.00 -12.86
C ARG A 202 -15.34 4.06 -11.66
N HIS A 203 -14.67 2.93 -11.82
CA HIS A 203 -14.44 2.00 -10.72
C HIS A 203 -13.41 2.53 -9.70
N ASN A 204 -12.40 3.27 -10.18
CA ASN A 204 -11.34 3.81 -9.32
C ASN A 204 -11.74 5.10 -8.58
N ALA A 205 -12.63 5.91 -9.16
CA ALA A 205 -13.14 7.14 -8.53
C ALA A 205 -13.67 6.98 -7.09
N PRO A 206 -14.51 5.98 -6.74
CA PRO A 206 -14.96 5.79 -5.36
C PRO A 206 -13.85 5.33 -4.42
N SER A 207 -12.88 4.53 -4.89
CA SER A 207 -11.73 4.08 -4.09
C SER A 207 -10.87 5.26 -3.65
N ASP A 208 -10.60 6.20 -4.56
CA ASP A 208 -9.81 7.41 -4.26
C ASP A 208 -10.53 8.32 -3.23
N THR A 209 -11.86 8.43 -3.34
CA THR A 209 -12.64 9.20 -2.35
C THR A 209 -12.67 8.53 -0.98
N GLN A 210 -12.68 7.20 -0.92
CA GLN A 210 -12.66 6.44 0.34
C GLN A 210 -11.32 6.62 1.07
N VAL A 211 -10.21 6.53 0.33
CA VAL A 211 -8.85 6.72 0.88
C VAL A 211 -8.66 8.14 1.41
N GLU A 212 -9.10 9.16 0.68
CA GLU A 212 -9.00 10.54 1.15
C GLU A 212 -9.90 10.77 2.39
N LEU A 213 -11.08 10.16 2.45
CA LEU A 213 -11.96 10.25 3.61
C LEU A 213 -11.37 9.58 4.86
N GLU A 214 -10.74 8.41 4.71
CA GLU A 214 -10.00 7.72 5.77
C GLU A 214 -8.87 8.61 6.33
N LYS A 215 -8.11 9.26 5.43
CA LYS A 215 -7.03 10.19 5.78
C LYS A 215 -7.53 11.42 6.52
N GLN A 216 -8.68 11.97 6.12
CA GLN A 216 -9.32 13.09 6.82
C GLN A 216 -9.81 12.68 8.22
N ARG A 217 -10.37 11.46 8.38
CA ARG A 217 -10.73 10.91 9.69
C ARG A 217 -9.52 10.80 10.61
N GLN A 218 -8.42 10.22 10.13
CA GLN A 218 -7.19 10.12 10.91
C GLN A 218 -6.64 11.48 11.35
N ARG A 219 -6.74 12.50 10.49
CA ARG A 219 -6.37 13.88 10.84
C ARG A 219 -7.29 14.47 11.91
N ALA A 220 -8.59 14.23 11.80
CA ALA A 220 -9.56 14.67 12.80
C ALA A 220 -9.29 14.01 14.16
N ASP A 221 -9.10 12.69 14.20
CA ASP A 221 -8.81 11.93 15.44
C ASP A 221 -7.48 12.36 16.07
N ALA A 222 -6.47 12.71 15.27
CA ALA A 222 -5.21 13.26 15.76
C ALA A 222 -5.40 14.65 16.37
N ALA A 223 -6.17 15.52 15.72
CA ALA A 223 -6.47 16.86 16.22
C ALA A 223 -7.31 16.83 17.51
N GLU A 224 -8.26 15.88 17.63
CA GLU A 224 -9.06 15.68 18.84
C GLU A 224 -8.19 15.28 20.02
N ARG A 225 -7.31 14.28 19.86
CA ARG A 225 -6.35 13.88 20.90
C ARG A 225 -5.44 15.02 21.33
N GLU A 226 -4.96 15.82 20.38
CA GLU A 226 -4.13 16.98 20.70
C GLU A 226 -4.92 18.05 21.48
N CYS A 227 -6.20 18.25 21.13
CA CYS A 227 -7.11 19.14 21.85
C CYS A 227 -7.33 18.67 23.29
N GLU A 228 -7.53 17.37 23.51
CA GLU A 228 -7.69 16.78 24.85
C GLU A 228 -6.44 16.98 25.70
N ILE A 229 -5.25 16.73 25.14
CA ILE A 229 -3.97 16.97 25.82
C ILE A 229 -3.83 18.45 26.20
N ARG A 230 -4.14 19.38 25.28
CA ARG A 230 -4.12 20.82 25.56
C ARG A 230 -5.10 21.20 26.66
N LYS A 231 -6.33 20.67 26.64
CA LYS A 231 -7.33 20.90 27.70
C LYS A 231 -6.83 20.40 29.05
N ALA A 232 -6.28 19.20 29.12
CA ALA A 232 -5.73 18.64 30.35
C ALA A 232 -4.58 19.50 30.90
N ASN A 233 -3.70 20.01 30.03
CA ASN A 233 -2.62 20.91 30.42
C ASN A 233 -3.14 22.27 30.90
N ASN A 234 -4.14 22.85 30.21
CA ASN A 234 -4.78 24.09 30.66
C ASN A 234 -5.44 23.94 32.03
N VAL A 235 -6.09 22.81 32.32
CA VAL A 235 -6.65 22.53 33.65
C VAL A 235 -5.54 22.51 34.71
N LYS A 236 -4.41 21.84 34.45
CA LYS A 236 -3.26 21.83 35.38
C LYS A 236 -2.71 23.23 35.62
N GLN A 237 -2.58 24.04 34.57
CA GLN A 237 -2.10 25.42 34.67
C GLN A 237 -3.09 26.30 35.47
N LEU A 238 -4.39 26.17 35.24
CA LEU A 238 -5.41 26.88 36.03
C LEU A 238 -5.33 26.54 37.52
N TRP A 239 -5.15 25.27 37.86
CA TRP A 239 -4.92 24.86 39.24
C TRP A 239 -3.66 25.50 39.83
N ARG A 240 -2.57 25.57 39.05
CA ARG A 240 -1.33 26.22 39.49
C ARG A 240 -1.51 27.72 39.70
N VAL A 241 -2.23 28.41 38.81
CA VAL A 241 -2.53 29.85 38.94
C VAL A 241 -3.31 30.11 40.21
N ARG A 242 -4.41 29.37 40.46
CA ARG A 242 -5.20 29.52 41.69
C ARG A 242 -4.41 29.28 42.96
N GLU A 243 -3.50 28.30 42.92
CA GLU A 243 -2.60 28.05 44.06
C GLU A 243 -1.66 29.23 44.31
N LEU A 244 -1.08 29.79 43.25
CA LEU A 244 -0.22 30.97 43.36
C LEU A 244 -0.99 32.20 43.86
N GLU A 245 -2.22 32.42 43.38
CA GLU A 245 -3.09 33.50 43.87
C GLU A 245 -3.34 33.38 45.37
N ARG A 246 -3.62 32.16 45.89
CA ARG A 246 -3.75 31.94 47.33
C ARG A 246 -2.47 32.26 48.10
N GLN A 247 -1.31 31.88 47.56
CA GLN A 247 -0.02 32.16 48.18
C GLN A 247 0.29 33.67 48.22
N VAL A 248 -0.09 34.41 47.17
CA VAL A 248 0.05 35.88 47.14
C VAL A 248 -0.82 36.52 48.23
N VAL A 249 -2.10 36.15 48.32
CA VAL A 249 -2.99 36.69 49.36
C VAL A 249 -2.47 36.41 50.77
N GLN A 250 -2.03 35.18 51.04
CA GLN A 250 -1.45 34.84 52.35
C GLN A 250 -0.18 35.65 52.66
N LYS A 251 0.65 35.89 51.64
CA LYS A 251 1.85 36.71 51.80
C LYS A 251 1.48 38.17 52.11
N ASP A 252 0.51 38.74 51.41
CA ASP A 252 0.05 40.10 51.63
C ASP A 252 -0.56 40.27 53.05
N GLU A 253 -1.32 39.29 53.53
CA GLU A 253 -1.83 39.24 54.91
C GLU A 253 -0.70 39.20 55.95
N LEU A 254 0.32 38.36 55.73
CA LEU A 254 1.50 38.27 56.59
C LEU A 254 2.31 39.58 56.59
N GLU A 255 2.44 40.23 55.44
CA GLU A 255 3.14 41.50 55.28
C GLU A 255 2.41 42.64 55.99
N ALA A 256 1.08 42.69 55.90
CA ALA A 256 0.25 43.61 56.66
C ALA A 256 0.39 43.38 58.17
N TYR A 257 0.34 42.14 58.63
CA TYR A 257 0.54 41.78 60.04
C TYR A 257 1.93 42.17 60.54
N CYS A 258 2.98 41.92 59.75
CA CYS A 258 4.35 42.33 60.09
C CYS A 258 4.49 43.86 60.18
N SER A 259 3.78 44.59 59.31
CA SER A 259 3.78 46.06 59.33
C SER A 259 3.08 46.59 60.59
N GLN A 260 1.93 46.02 60.95
CA GLN A 260 1.22 46.36 62.20
C GLN A 260 2.08 46.07 63.44
N LEU A 261 2.71 44.89 63.53
CA LEU A 261 3.60 44.55 64.63
C LEU A 261 4.78 45.53 64.76
N LYS A 262 5.37 45.97 63.64
CA LYS A 262 6.44 46.98 63.65
C LYS A 262 5.95 48.30 64.23
N GLU A 263 4.78 48.77 63.80
CA GLU A 263 4.17 50.00 64.34
C GLU A 263 3.90 49.89 65.84
N GLU A 264 3.36 48.77 66.32
CA GLU A 264 3.12 48.52 67.75
C GLU A 264 4.43 48.52 68.56
N ILE A 265 5.48 47.88 68.04
CA ILE A 265 6.81 47.88 68.66
C ILE A 265 7.39 49.30 68.72
N ASP A 266 7.25 50.09 67.66
CA ASP A 266 7.76 51.46 67.61
C ASP A 266 7.00 52.39 68.56
N VAL A 267 5.68 52.21 68.71
CA VAL A 267 4.88 52.90 69.74
C VAL A 267 5.35 52.52 71.14
N LEU A 268 5.59 51.23 71.42
CA LEU A 268 6.08 50.77 72.72
C LEU A 268 7.48 51.32 73.03
N LYS A 269 8.39 51.35 72.04
CA LYS A 269 9.72 51.97 72.18
C LYS A 269 9.62 53.48 72.38
N GLY A 270 8.72 54.16 71.67
CA GLY A 270 8.45 55.59 71.83
C GLY A 270 7.84 55.95 73.18
N LYS A 271 7.01 55.07 73.76
CA LYS A 271 6.50 55.19 75.14
C LYS A 271 7.59 54.97 76.19
N ARG A 272 8.43 53.94 76.02
CA ARG A 272 9.62 53.73 76.87
C ARG A 272 10.60 54.91 76.84
N ARG A 273 10.73 55.63 75.71
CA ARG A 273 11.54 56.85 75.64
C ARG A 273 10.89 58.08 76.27
N ARG A 274 9.57 58.09 76.47
CA ARG A 274 8.84 59.17 77.14
C ARG A 274 8.75 58.98 78.66
N ASP A 275 8.74 57.74 79.12
CA ASP A 275 8.80 57.41 80.55
C ASP A 275 10.24 57.31 81.10
N VAL A 276 11.25 57.55 80.25
CA VAL A 276 12.68 57.64 80.63
C VAL A 276 13.16 59.07 80.39
N VAL A 277 12.66 59.96 81.23
CA VAL A 277 13.18 61.29 81.56
C VAL A 277 13.18 61.25 83.09
N GLU A 278 14.26 61.28 83.87
CA GLU A 278 15.68 61.58 83.74
C GLU A 278 16.44 60.55 84.59
N SER A 279 17.62 60.11 84.16
CA SER A 279 18.76 59.86 85.06
C SER A 279 20.03 59.85 84.20
N ASP A 280 20.98 60.66 84.65
CA ASP A 280 22.25 61.06 84.04
C ASP A 280 23.24 59.90 83.74
N PRO A 281 24.30 60.17 82.96
CA PRO A 281 25.18 59.19 82.36
C PRO A 281 26.35 58.82 83.28
N ASP A 282 26.66 57.53 83.34
CA ASP A 282 28.02 57.02 83.50
C ASP A 282 27.96 55.51 83.33
N GLU A 283 28.76 54.98 82.40
CA GLU A 283 29.68 53.87 82.64
C GLU A 283 30.26 53.41 81.29
N ASP A 284 31.59 53.44 81.29
CA ASP A 284 32.54 53.04 80.27
C ASP A 284 32.41 51.57 79.81
N LEU A 285 33.33 51.22 78.90
CA LEU A 285 33.95 49.90 78.73
C LEU A 285 33.27 48.90 77.78
N MET A 286 33.73 48.89 76.53
CA MET A 286 34.76 47.94 76.04
C MET A 286 34.61 47.59 74.56
N GLU A 287 35.72 47.86 73.87
CA GLU A 287 36.15 47.33 72.59
C GLU A 287 35.90 45.81 72.41
N GLY A 288 35.57 45.44 71.18
CA GLY A 288 35.45 44.05 70.76
C GLY A 288 35.44 43.90 69.24
N TYR A 289 36.53 44.30 68.59
CA TYR A 289 36.88 43.93 67.22
C TYR A 289 36.88 42.39 67.08
N ILE A 290 36.32 41.85 65.98
CA ILE A 290 37.05 41.05 64.97
C ILE A 290 36.08 40.49 63.91
N SER A 291 36.46 40.80 62.68
CA SER A 291 36.00 40.37 61.37
C SER A 291 35.99 38.86 61.13
N SER A 292 35.12 38.39 60.23
CA SER A 292 35.49 37.35 59.27
C SER A 292 34.62 37.39 58.01
N ALA A 293 35.18 38.02 56.97
CA ALA A 293 34.78 37.81 55.60
C ALA A 293 35.15 36.39 55.17
N LYS A 294 34.25 35.68 54.47
CA LYS A 294 34.63 34.73 53.43
C LYS A 294 33.58 34.65 52.34
N LYS A 295 33.86 35.45 51.31
CA LYS A 295 33.43 35.33 49.93
C LYS A 295 33.80 33.92 49.43
N THR A 296 32.83 33.14 48.98
CA THR A 296 33.07 32.13 47.94
C THR A 296 31.97 32.23 46.90
N ARG A 297 32.44 32.45 45.67
CA ARG A 297 31.71 32.47 44.42
C ARG A 297 32.27 31.29 43.62
N SER A 298 31.42 30.40 43.12
CA SER A 298 31.60 29.44 42.01
C SER A 298 30.44 28.44 42.05
N SER A 299 29.90 27.87 40.99
CA SER A 299 29.97 28.01 39.53
C SER A 299 29.06 26.91 38.93
N SER A 300 28.56 27.10 37.69
CA SER A 300 28.12 26.05 36.72
C SER A 300 26.87 25.23 37.12
N VAL A 301 25.75 25.18 36.39
CA VAL A 301 25.45 24.86 34.97
C VAL A 301 25.90 23.45 34.56
N ASP A 302 24.97 22.79 33.85
CA ASP A 302 24.87 21.40 33.31
C ASP A 302 24.32 20.37 34.30
N TRP A 303 23.33 19.53 33.96
CA TRP A 303 23.22 18.63 32.79
C TRP A 303 21.77 18.52 32.23
N SER A 304 21.62 18.49 30.90
CA SER A 304 21.14 17.37 30.04
C SER A 304 19.71 16.89 30.28
#